data_AF-A0A957QVB1-F1
#
_entry.id   AF-A0A957QVB1-F1
#
_cell.length_a   1.000
_cell.length_b   1.000
_cell.length_c   1.000
_cell.angle_alpha   90.00
_cell.angle_beta   90.00
_cell.angle_gamma   90.00
#
_symmetry.space_group_name_H-M   'P 1'
#
loop_
_entity.id
_entity.type
_entity.pdbx_description
1 polymer ?
#
loop_
_entity_poly.entity_id
_entity_poly.type
_entity_poly.pdbx_seq_one_letter_code
_entity_poly.pdbx_strand_id
1 'polypeptide(L)'
;PQGQLTQILLYHVVAGKVMSSDLSDGMTADTVQGSPVTFMIGDGMAMVNEANIVTADIETSNGVIHVIDAVILPPAEEAAAEGAEMAEPAGNIAEVAASAGNFTTLLAAVKAAGLVDELTGEGPFTVFAPTDDAFAALPAGTIDSLLADPEGALRDILLYHVVAGKVMSGDLSDGMTAETLQGAPVTFTVADGAVKVDAANVVAADVEASNGVIHVIDAVILPPQ
;
A
#
# COMPACT_ATOMS: atom_id res chain seq x y z
N PRO A 1 -16.80 -4.75 27.00
CA PRO A 1 -15.50 -4.40 26.37
C PRO A 1 -15.02 -3.01 26.84
N GLN A 2 -14.30 -2.95 27.97
CA GLN A 2 -13.84 -1.70 28.58
C GLN A 2 -12.62 -1.08 27.86
N GLY A 3 -12.01 -1.79 26.91
CA GLY A 3 -10.84 -1.33 26.15
C GLY A 3 -11.14 -0.26 25.10
N GLN A 4 -12.26 -0.35 24.39
CA GLN A 4 -12.57 0.55 23.25
C GLN A 4 -12.82 2.00 23.68
N LEU A 5 -13.58 2.22 24.75
CA LEU A 5 -13.82 3.58 25.26
C LEU A 5 -12.54 4.23 25.79
N THR A 6 -11.67 3.44 26.42
CA THR A 6 -10.38 3.93 26.93
C THR A 6 -9.51 4.42 25.76
N GLN A 7 -9.45 3.66 24.66
CA GLN A 7 -8.71 4.02 23.45
C GLN A 7 -9.27 5.29 22.79
N ILE A 8 -10.61 5.40 22.71
CA ILE A 8 -11.26 6.61 22.17
C ILE A 8 -10.91 7.84 23.02
N LEU A 9 -10.97 7.73 24.35
CA LEU A 9 -10.65 8.85 25.23
C LEU A 9 -9.16 9.22 25.18
N LEU A 10 -8.26 8.25 25.01
CA LEU A 10 -6.83 8.52 24.84
C LEU A 10 -6.52 9.21 23.50
N TYR A 11 -7.31 8.94 22.46
CA TYR A 11 -7.19 9.61 21.17
C TYR A 11 -7.64 11.09 21.22
N HIS A 12 -8.44 11.47 22.23
CA HIS A 12 -8.80 12.88 22.46
C HIS A 12 -7.73 13.67 23.21
N VAL A 13 -6.64 13.03 23.63
CA VAL A 13 -5.58 13.67 24.42
C VAL A 13 -4.32 13.76 23.58
N VAL A 14 -3.88 14.99 23.28
CA VAL A 14 -2.61 15.26 22.60
C VAL A 14 -1.49 15.41 23.63
N ALA A 15 -0.31 14.85 23.32
CA ALA A 15 0.86 15.00 24.15
C ALA A 15 1.50 16.39 23.93
N GLY A 16 1.23 17.34 24.84
CA GLY A 16 1.84 18.66 24.83
C GLY A 16 0.85 19.80 25.06
N LYS A 17 1.35 21.04 24.99
CA LYS A 17 0.52 22.25 25.03
C LYS A 17 0.35 22.75 23.61
N VAL A 18 -0.87 22.68 23.07
CA VAL A 18 -1.21 23.18 21.74
C VAL A 18 -2.24 24.30 21.92
N MET A 19 -1.83 25.55 21.67
CA MET A 19 -2.75 26.69 21.63
C MET A 19 -3.30 26.89 20.22
N SER A 20 -4.45 27.56 20.08
CA SER A 20 -5.00 27.93 18.77
C SER A 20 -4.07 28.86 18.00
N SER A 21 -3.26 29.66 18.70
CA SER A 21 -2.22 30.51 18.10
C SER A 21 -1.05 29.71 17.50
N ASP A 22 -0.84 28.48 17.96
CA ASP A 22 0.21 27.58 17.46
C ASP A 22 -0.32 26.68 16.32
N LEU A 23 -1.64 26.61 16.14
CA LEU A 23 -2.25 25.82 15.08
C LEU A 23 -1.94 26.44 13.72
N SER A 24 -1.55 25.57 12.79
CA SER A 24 -1.41 25.87 11.37
C SER A 24 -2.24 24.88 10.57
N ASP A 25 -2.69 25.29 9.38
CA ASP A 25 -3.43 24.39 8.51
C ASP A 25 -2.56 23.17 8.13
N GLY A 26 -3.10 21.97 8.36
CA GLY A 26 -2.39 20.70 8.13
C GLY A 26 -1.43 20.30 9.26
N MET A 27 -1.40 21.01 10.39
CA MET A 27 -0.55 20.66 11.53
C MET A 27 -1.01 19.35 12.16
N THR A 28 -0.11 18.40 12.38
CA THR A 28 -0.41 17.15 13.11
C THR A 28 0.13 17.19 14.53
N ALA A 29 -0.52 16.46 15.45
CA ALA A 29 -0.03 16.25 16.79
C ALA A 29 -0.29 14.83 17.29
N ASP A 30 0.71 14.25 17.95
CA ASP A 30 0.64 12.89 18.46
C ASP A 30 -0.30 12.81 19.67
N THR A 31 -1.25 11.88 19.62
CA THR A 31 -2.12 11.59 20.76
C THR A 31 -1.45 10.63 21.73
N VAL A 32 -1.95 10.60 22.97
CA VAL A 32 -1.50 9.65 24.00
C VAL A 32 -1.84 8.21 23.62
N GLN A 33 -2.77 8.01 22.68
CA GLN A 33 -3.09 6.70 22.12
C GLN A 33 -2.01 6.19 21.14
N GLY A 34 -1.25 7.08 20.51
CA GLY A 34 -0.17 6.76 19.58
C GLY A 34 -0.44 7.12 18.12
N SER A 35 -1.70 7.30 17.73
CA SER A 35 -2.07 7.84 16.41
C SER A 35 -2.12 9.37 16.42
N PRO A 36 -1.65 10.06 15.38
CA PRO A 36 -1.75 11.51 15.32
C PRO A 36 -3.18 11.99 15.04
N VAL A 37 -3.47 13.22 15.46
CA VAL A 37 -4.63 14.00 15.02
C VAL A 37 -4.13 15.15 14.14
N THR A 38 -4.95 15.54 13.16
CA THR A 38 -4.64 16.62 12.22
C THR A 38 -5.49 17.84 12.55
N PHE A 39 -4.89 19.01 12.58
CA PHE A 39 -5.57 20.28 12.74
C PHE A 39 -5.68 20.98 11.39
N MET A 40 -6.86 21.50 11.07
CA MET A 40 -7.14 22.24 9.86
C MET A 40 -7.73 23.61 10.21
N ILE A 41 -7.43 24.63 9.39
CA ILE A 41 -7.95 25.98 9.60
C ILE A 41 -8.70 26.40 8.33
N GLY A 42 -10.02 26.19 8.34
CA GLY A 42 -10.92 26.55 7.24
C GLY A 42 -11.80 27.74 7.58
N ASP A 43 -11.89 28.74 6.70
CA ASP A 43 -12.77 29.92 6.84
C ASP A 43 -12.69 30.65 8.21
N GLY A 44 -11.54 30.59 8.89
CA GLY A 44 -11.31 31.20 10.21
C GLY A 44 -11.79 30.37 11.41
N MET A 45 -12.20 29.11 11.18
CA MET A 45 -12.53 28.14 12.22
C MET A 45 -11.48 27.01 12.23
N ALA A 46 -11.02 26.65 13.43
CA ALA A 46 -10.09 25.55 13.62
C ALA A 46 -10.86 24.23 13.76
N MET A 47 -10.39 23.19 13.10
CA MET A 47 -10.94 21.84 13.12
C MET A 47 -9.85 20.85 13.54
N VAL A 48 -10.25 19.74 14.16
CA VAL A 48 -9.38 18.59 14.44
C VAL A 48 -9.97 17.34 13.81
N ASN A 49 -9.24 16.73 12.89
CA ASN A 49 -9.73 15.78 11.88
C ASN A 49 -10.96 16.35 11.17
N GLU A 50 -12.16 15.95 11.60
CA GLU A 50 -13.44 16.41 11.06
C GLU A 50 -14.32 17.14 12.10
N ALA A 51 -13.83 17.30 13.34
CA ALA A 51 -14.56 17.94 14.43
C ALA A 51 -14.23 19.44 14.52
N ASN A 52 -15.24 20.29 14.65
CA ASN A 52 -15.05 21.73 14.78
C ASN A 52 -14.67 22.09 16.21
N ILE A 53 -13.66 22.93 16.37
CA ILE A 53 -13.31 23.51 17.67
C ILE A 53 -14.25 24.70 17.93
N VAL A 54 -15.25 24.46 18.78
CA VAL A 54 -16.27 25.44 19.18
C VAL A 54 -15.70 26.46 20.18
N THR A 55 -14.77 26.02 21.02
CA THR A 55 -14.09 26.90 21.98
C THR A 55 -12.65 26.45 22.12
N ALA A 56 -11.72 27.32 21.74
CA ALA A 56 -10.30 27.06 21.85
C ALA A 56 -9.70 27.72 23.10
N ASP A 57 -8.51 27.29 23.49
CA ASP A 57 -7.63 27.96 24.46
C ASP A 57 -8.19 28.11 25.88
N ILE A 58 -8.87 27.09 26.38
CA ILE A 58 -9.20 27.03 27.80
C ILE A 58 -7.95 26.57 28.55
N GLU A 59 -7.15 27.52 29.02
CA GLU A 59 -5.94 27.23 29.80
C GLU A 59 -6.31 26.65 31.18
N THR A 60 -5.76 25.48 31.48
CA THR A 60 -5.81 24.86 32.80
C THR A 60 -4.41 24.79 33.40
N SER A 61 -4.30 24.47 34.69
CA SER A 61 -3.00 24.38 35.37
C SER A 61 -2.07 23.28 34.83
N ASN A 62 -2.60 22.37 34.01
CA ASN A 62 -1.91 21.18 33.51
C ASN A 62 -2.06 20.97 31.99
N GLY A 63 -2.64 21.91 31.26
CA GLY A 63 -2.84 21.78 29.82
C GLY A 63 -3.72 22.87 29.23
N VAL A 64 -4.17 22.62 28.00
CA VAL A 64 -5.13 23.46 27.28
C VAL A 64 -6.27 22.55 26.84
N ILE A 65 -7.51 23.00 27.04
CA ILE A 65 -8.69 22.29 26.57
C ILE A 65 -9.25 23.03 25.35
N HIS A 66 -9.51 22.26 24.30
CA HIS A 66 -10.30 22.67 23.14
C HIS A 66 -11.62 21.92 23.17
N VAL A 67 -12.73 22.65 23.15
CA VAL A 67 -14.08 22.09 23.09
C VAL A 67 -14.42 21.82 21.64
N ILE A 68 -14.72 20.57 21.32
CA ILE A 68 -15.11 20.13 19.99
C ILE A 68 -16.59 19.73 19.94
N ASP A 69 -17.22 19.84 18.78
CA ASP A 69 -18.63 19.50 18.57
C ASP A 69 -18.89 18.02 18.26
N ALA A 70 -17.83 17.25 17.95
CA ALA A 70 -17.93 15.84 17.59
C ALA A 70 -16.89 14.98 18.33
N VAL A 71 -17.23 13.72 18.59
CA VAL A 71 -16.30 12.73 19.18
C VAL A 71 -15.36 12.25 18.08
N ILE A 72 -14.05 12.45 18.28
CA ILE A 72 -13.03 11.95 17.34
C ILE A 72 -12.72 10.48 17.62
N LEU A 73 -12.94 9.63 16.63
CA LEU A 73 -12.65 8.21 16.75
C LEU A 73 -11.20 7.95 16.29
N PRO A 74 -10.42 7.17 17.04
CA PRO A 74 -9.13 6.71 16.56
C PRO A 74 -9.37 5.94 15.25
N PRO A 75 -8.46 6.05 14.27
CA PRO A 75 -8.50 5.15 13.12
C PRO A 75 -8.45 3.73 13.67
N ALA A 76 -9.57 3.02 13.59
CA ALA A 76 -9.67 1.67 14.10
C ALA A 76 -8.67 0.81 13.33
N GLU A 77 -7.93 -0.05 14.03
CA GLU A 77 -6.92 -0.94 13.43
C GLU A 77 -7.50 -2.04 12.52
N GLU A 78 -8.74 -1.85 12.03
CA GLU A 78 -9.40 -2.66 11.00
C GLU A 78 -10.29 -1.71 10.15
N ALA A 79 -9.96 -1.58 8.85
CA ALA A 79 -10.55 -0.71 7.82
C ALA A 79 -10.05 0.76 7.84
N ALA A 80 -9.04 1.14 7.05
CA ALA A 80 -9.16 1.40 5.60
C ALA A 80 -10.44 2.17 5.23
N ALA A 81 -10.35 3.51 5.14
CA ALA A 81 -10.78 4.26 3.97
C ALA A 81 -10.51 5.76 4.15
N GLU A 82 -9.91 6.31 3.09
CA GLU A 82 -10.01 7.69 2.60
C GLU A 82 -9.20 8.80 3.30
N GLY A 83 -8.14 9.19 2.58
CA GLY A 83 -7.87 10.61 2.36
C GLY A 83 -6.81 11.25 3.27
N ALA A 84 -5.55 10.92 3.05
CA ALA A 84 -4.46 11.84 3.35
C ALA A 84 -3.31 11.63 2.36
N GLU A 85 -3.38 12.35 1.25
CA GLU A 85 -2.18 12.71 0.50
C GLU A 85 -1.27 13.54 1.41
N MET A 86 -0.03 13.11 1.62
CA MET A 86 1.18 13.95 1.49
C MET A 86 2.44 13.09 1.72
N ALA A 87 3.05 12.70 0.59
CA ALA A 87 4.48 12.43 0.38
C ALA A 87 5.18 11.35 1.25
N GLU A 88 5.11 10.12 0.73
CA GLU A 88 6.25 9.20 0.45
C GLU A 88 7.38 9.11 1.51
N PRO A 89 7.56 7.90 2.04
CA PRO A 89 8.65 7.09 1.53
C PRO A 89 8.03 5.92 0.78
N ALA A 90 8.30 5.82 -0.53
CA ALA A 90 7.94 4.73 -1.44
C ALA A 90 7.25 3.54 -0.72
N GLY A 91 5.96 3.32 -0.89
CA GLY A 91 5.31 2.15 -0.27
C GLY A 91 6.04 0.85 -0.63
N ASN A 92 5.94 -0.18 0.21
CA ASN A 92 6.39 -1.50 -0.18
C ASN A 92 5.62 -1.98 -1.43
N ILE A 93 6.10 -3.04 -2.09
CA ILE A 93 5.50 -3.50 -3.35
C ILE A 93 3.97 -3.75 -3.23
N ALA A 94 3.52 -4.25 -2.08
CA ALA A 94 2.11 -4.50 -1.83
C ALA A 94 1.29 -3.21 -1.67
N GLU A 95 1.86 -2.15 -1.09
CA GLU A 95 1.22 -0.84 -0.92
C GLU A 95 1.13 -0.06 -2.23
N VAL A 96 2.17 -0.12 -3.06
CA VAL A 96 2.16 0.48 -4.40
C VAL A 96 1.12 -0.22 -5.28
N ALA A 97 1.06 -1.56 -5.21
CA ALA A 97 0.02 -2.33 -5.89
C ALA A 97 -1.39 -2.05 -5.33
N ALA A 98 -1.56 -1.85 -4.02
CA ALA A 98 -2.85 -1.46 -3.43
C ALA A 98 -3.32 -0.09 -3.94
N SER A 99 -2.40 0.87 -4.06
CA SER A 99 -2.69 2.26 -4.44
C SER A 99 -3.05 2.42 -5.91
N ALA A 100 -2.57 1.53 -6.78
CA ALA A 100 -2.86 1.58 -8.21
C ALA A 100 -4.28 1.07 -8.58
N GLY A 101 -5.04 0.50 -7.64
CA GLY A 101 -6.46 0.15 -7.79
C GLY A 101 -6.78 -1.02 -8.75
N ASN A 102 -5.87 -1.36 -9.66
CA ASN A 102 -6.03 -2.37 -10.71
C ASN A 102 -5.35 -3.72 -10.38
N PHE A 103 -4.97 -3.94 -9.12
CA PHE A 103 -4.27 -5.15 -8.66
C PHE A 103 -5.01 -5.88 -7.54
N THR A 104 -6.32 -5.68 -7.44
CA THR A 104 -7.12 -6.21 -6.33
C THR A 104 -7.10 -7.75 -6.28
N THR A 105 -7.13 -8.39 -7.44
CA THR A 105 -7.04 -9.85 -7.59
C THR A 105 -5.67 -10.38 -7.18
N LEU A 106 -4.60 -9.68 -7.56
CA LEU A 106 -3.23 -10.02 -7.21
C LEU A 106 -3.01 -9.95 -5.70
N LEU A 107 -3.47 -8.88 -5.04
CA LEU A 107 -3.35 -8.74 -3.58
C LEU A 107 -4.11 -9.84 -2.85
N ALA A 108 -5.30 -10.20 -3.33
CA ALA A 108 -6.07 -11.30 -2.75
C ALA A 108 -5.33 -12.64 -2.90
N ALA A 109 -4.71 -12.88 -4.06
CA ALA A 109 -3.94 -14.08 -4.34
C ALA A 109 -2.66 -14.18 -3.50
N VAL A 110 -1.91 -13.09 -3.37
CA VAL A 110 -0.71 -13.00 -2.51
C VAL A 110 -1.05 -13.25 -1.04
N LYS A 111 -2.18 -12.68 -0.56
CA LYS A 111 -2.68 -12.94 0.79
C LYS A 111 -3.09 -14.40 0.96
N ALA A 112 -3.78 -14.99 -0.01
CA ALA A 112 -4.18 -16.39 0.04
C ALA A 112 -2.99 -17.35 0.04
N ALA A 113 -1.93 -17.03 -0.72
CA ALA A 113 -0.70 -17.82 -0.80
C ALA A 113 0.27 -17.58 0.37
N GLY A 114 -0.04 -16.66 1.28
CA GLY A 114 0.83 -16.32 2.43
C GLY A 114 2.17 -15.70 2.03
N LEU A 115 2.25 -15.08 0.84
CA LEU A 115 3.48 -14.50 0.30
C LEU A 115 3.69 -13.04 0.70
N VAL A 116 2.76 -12.44 1.46
CA VAL A 116 2.84 -11.05 1.91
C VAL A 116 4.14 -10.80 2.68
N ASP A 117 4.51 -11.71 3.59
CA ASP A 117 5.73 -11.57 4.40
C ASP A 117 7.01 -11.69 3.55
N GLU A 118 6.97 -12.51 2.49
CA GLU A 118 8.10 -12.68 1.56
C GLU A 118 8.25 -11.46 0.65
N LEU A 119 7.14 -10.91 0.16
CA LEU A 119 7.09 -9.70 -0.68
C LEU A 119 7.25 -8.40 0.09
N THR A 120 7.28 -8.44 1.42
CA THR A 120 7.61 -7.30 2.29
C THR A 120 9.00 -7.44 2.92
N GLY A 121 9.72 -8.54 2.65
CA GLY A 121 11.07 -8.78 3.13
C GLY A 121 12.10 -7.77 2.59
N GLU A 122 13.30 -7.81 3.16
CA GLU A 122 14.43 -6.97 2.74
C GLU A 122 14.84 -7.30 1.29
N GLY A 123 14.40 -6.47 0.36
CA GLY A 123 14.74 -6.55 -1.06
C GLY A 123 16.18 -6.12 -1.39
N PRO A 124 16.57 -6.15 -2.68
CA PRO A 124 15.71 -5.77 -3.79
C PRO A 124 14.98 -6.94 -4.49
N PHE A 125 13.69 -6.75 -4.75
CA PHE A 125 12.88 -7.64 -5.59
C PHE A 125 12.36 -6.92 -6.84
N THR A 126 12.12 -7.66 -7.91
CA THR A 126 11.40 -7.16 -9.08
C THR A 126 10.13 -7.96 -9.24
N VAL A 127 8.98 -7.29 -9.15
CA VAL A 127 7.66 -7.94 -9.17
C VAL A 127 6.93 -7.56 -10.45
N PHE A 128 6.53 -8.58 -11.20
CA PHE A 128 5.68 -8.43 -12.37
C PHE A 128 4.23 -8.50 -11.93
N ALA A 129 3.55 -7.35 -11.91
CA ALA A 129 2.18 -7.24 -11.42
C ALA A 129 1.19 -7.24 -12.60
N PRO A 130 0.49 -8.36 -12.86
CA PRO A 130 -0.62 -8.38 -13.82
C PRO A 130 -1.80 -7.55 -13.32
N THR A 131 -2.38 -6.76 -14.22
CA THR A 131 -3.62 -6.01 -13.95
C THR A 131 -4.83 -6.93 -13.77
N ASP A 132 -5.91 -6.43 -13.17
CA ASP A 132 -7.17 -7.16 -13.06
C ASP A 132 -7.71 -7.57 -14.45
N ASP A 133 -7.48 -6.76 -15.50
CA ASP A 133 -7.77 -7.13 -16.89
C ASP A 133 -6.92 -8.32 -17.39
N ALA A 134 -5.65 -8.40 -16.99
CA ALA A 134 -4.77 -9.52 -17.31
C ALA A 134 -5.26 -10.83 -16.67
N PHE A 135 -5.76 -10.75 -15.43
CA PHE A 135 -6.44 -11.88 -14.80
C PHE A 135 -7.73 -12.24 -15.54
N ALA A 136 -8.55 -11.25 -15.89
CA ALA A 136 -9.80 -11.48 -16.63
C ALA A 136 -9.57 -12.06 -18.04
N ALA A 137 -8.40 -11.80 -18.65
CA ALA A 137 -8.00 -12.35 -19.94
C ALA A 137 -7.60 -13.84 -19.89
N LEU A 138 -7.38 -14.41 -18.70
CA LEU A 138 -7.11 -15.84 -18.56
C LEU A 138 -8.34 -16.69 -18.92
N PRO A 139 -8.13 -17.91 -19.43
CA PRO A 139 -9.23 -18.85 -19.70
C PRO A 139 -10.09 -19.07 -18.44
N ALA A 140 -11.41 -19.02 -18.60
CA ALA A 140 -12.35 -19.26 -17.51
C ALA A 140 -12.06 -20.62 -16.84
N GLY A 141 -11.95 -20.61 -15.51
CA GLY A 141 -11.56 -21.77 -14.70
C GLY A 141 -10.08 -21.83 -14.33
N THR A 142 -9.21 -21.01 -14.94
CA THR A 142 -7.80 -20.89 -14.52
C THR A 142 -7.72 -20.25 -13.14
N ILE A 143 -8.35 -19.08 -12.94
CA ILE A 143 -8.37 -18.38 -11.64
C ILE A 143 -8.97 -19.27 -10.55
N ASP A 144 -10.12 -19.92 -10.82
CA ASP A 144 -10.75 -20.82 -9.86
C ASP A 144 -9.83 -21.99 -9.47
N SER A 145 -9.08 -22.53 -10.42
CA SER A 145 -8.09 -23.60 -10.15
C SER A 145 -6.92 -23.10 -9.30
N LEU A 146 -6.47 -21.86 -9.52
CA LEU A 146 -5.41 -21.25 -8.71
C LEU A 146 -5.89 -20.91 -7.30
N LEU A 147 -7.10 -20.37 -7.17
CA LEU A 147 -7.71 -20.09 -5.87
C LEU A 147 -8.07 -21.39 -5.10
N ALA A 148 -8.30 -22.50 -5.80
CA ALA A 148 -8.55 -23.79 -5.19
C ALA A 148 -7.29 -24.45 -4.61
N ASP A 149 -6.09 -24.08 -5.10
CA ASP A 149 -4.81 -24.58 -4.60
C ASP A 149 -3.83 -23.42 -4.29
N PRO A 150 -4.11 -22.66 -3.21
CA PRO A 150 -3.36 -21.45 -2.87
C PRO A 150 -1.92 -21.73 -2.43
N GLU A 151 -1.64 -22.92 -1.88
CA GLU A 151 -0.32 -23.31 -1.37
C GLU A 151 0.56 -24.03 -2.41
N GLY A 152 -0.05 -24.53 -3.49
CA GLY A 152 0.65 -25.18 -4.60
C GLY A 152 0.77 -24.26 -5.81
N ALA A 153 -0.08 -24.48 -6.81
CA ALA A 153 0.03 -23.83 -8.12
C ALA A 153 0.00 -22.29 -8.04
N LEU A 154 -0.83 -21.71 -7.16
CA LEU A 154 -0.89 -20.26 -7.01
C LEU A 154 0.40 -19.68 -6.44
N ARG A 155 0.95 -20.31 -5.41
CA ARG A 155 2.21 -19.88 -4.80
C ARG A 155 3.35 -19.93 -5.81
N ASP A 156 3.47 -21.01 -6.59
CA ASP A 156 4.48 -21.14 -7.64
C ASP A 156 4.35 -20.06 -8.72
N ILE A 157 3.11 -19.76 -9.15
CA ILE A 157 2.86 -18.69 -10.12
C ILE A 157 3.26 -17.34 -9.56
N LEU A 158 2.87 -17.04 -8.32
CA LEU A 158 3.23 -15.77 -7.68
C LEU A 158 4.75 -15.63 -7.51
N LEU A 159 5.45 -16.70 -7.12
CA LEU A 159 6.91 -16.72 -7.06
C LEU A 159 7.56 -16.59 -8.45
N TYR A 160 6.90 -17.06 -9.51
CA TYR A 160 7.36 -16.88 -10.89
C TYR A 160 7.22 -15.42 -11.37
N HIS A 161 6.27 -14.67 -10.82
CA HIS A 161 6.16 -13.23 -11.06
C HIS A 161 7.19 -12.41 -10.26
N VAL A 162 8.01 -13.04 -9.43
CA VAL A 162 8.95 -12.35 -8.55
C VAL A 162 10.36 -12.77 -8.91
N VAL A 163 11.18 -11.80 -9.26
CA VAL A 163 12.61 -11.98 -9.52
C VAL A 163 13.40 -11.44 -8.34
N ALA A 164 14.36 -12.23 -7.86
CA ALA A 164 15.31 -11.77 -6.87
C ALA A 164 16.31 -10.82 -7.54
N GLY A 165 16.37 -9.57 -7.08
CA GLY A 165 17.20 -8.52 -7.66
C GLY A 165 16.40 -7.34 -8.19
N LYS A 166 17.07 -6.19 -8.33
CA LYS A 166 16.52 -4.98 -8.97
C LYS A 166 16.82 -5.07 -10.47
N VAL A 167 15.80 -5.27 -11.29
CA VAL A 167 15.91 -5.29 -12.75
C VAL A 167 15.04 -4.17 -13.29
N MET A 168 15.67 -3.08 -13.72
CA MET A 168 15.01 -1.94 -14.35
C MET A 168 14.88 -2.16 -15.85
N SER A 169 13.89 -1.52 -16.48
CA SER A 169 13.66 -1.64 -17.93
C SER A 169 14.85 -1.16 -18.75
N GLY A 170 15.60 -0.17 -18.24
CA GLY A 170 16.84 0.32 -18.86
C GLY A 170 18.01 -0.66 -18.82
N ASP A 171 17.98 -1.64 -17.91
CA ASP A 171 18.99 -2.70 -17.82
C ASP A 171 18.59 -3.94 -18.63
N LEU A 172 17.33 -4.03 -19.08
CA LEU A 172 16.83 -5.14 -19.87
C LEU A 172 17.34 -5.07 -21.32
N SER A 173 17.80 -6.21 -21.81
CA SER A 173 18.22 -6.40 -23.20
C SER A 173 17.41 -7.51 -23.87
N ASP A 174 17.28 -7.46 -25.19
CA ASP A 174 16.58 -8.49 -25.94
C ASP A 174 17.23 -9.87 -25.74
N GLY A 175 16.42 -10.86 -25.34
CA GLY A 175 16.87 -12.21 -25.03
C GLY A 175 17.53 -12.37 -23.65
N MET A 176 17.48 -11.35 -22.79
CA MET A 176 17.94 -11.46 -21.41
C MET A 176 17.04 -12.42 -20.62
N THR A 177 17.60 -13.16 -19.69
CA THR A 177 16.82 -13.99 -18.75
C THR A 177 17.14 -13.61 -17.31
N ALA A 178 16.13 -13.70 -16.43
CA ALA A 178 16.34 -13.54 -14.99
C ALA A 178 15.73 -14.72 -14.24
N GLU A 179 16.41 -15.15 -13.18
CA GLU A 179 15.95 -16.24 -12.33
C GLU A 179 14.87 -15.74 -11.37
N THR A 180 13.71 -16.39 -11.40
CA THR A 180 12.59 -16.06 -10.50
C THR A 180 12.78 -16.75 -9.14
N LEU A 181 12.02 -16.32 -8.13
CA LEU A 181 11.99 -17.01 -6.83
C LEU A 181 11.44 -18.43 -6.91
N GLN A 182 10.67 -18.75 -7.96
CA GLN A 182 10.22 -20.11 -8.23
C GLN A 182 11.37 -21.03 -8.69
N GLY A 183 12.44 -20.45 -9.25
CA GLY A 183 13.63 -21.15 -9.74
C GLY A 183 13.69 -21.30 -11.27
N ALA A 184 12.57 -21.15 -11.97
CA ALA A 184 12.56 -21.07 -13.43
C ALA A 184 12.93 -19.65 -13.91
N PRO A 185 13.72 -19.53 -14.99
CA PRO A 185 14.03 -18.22 -15.56
C PRO A 185 12.82 -17.66 -16.34
N VAL A 186 12.66 -16.35 -16.30
CA VAL A 186 11.79 -15.58 -17.20
C VAL A 186 12.63 -14.96 -18.32
N THR A 187 12.06 -14.86 -19.53
CA THR A 187 12.75 -14.28 -20.69
C THR A 187 12.24 -12.87 -20.97
N PHE A 188 13.14 -11.91 -21.10
CA PHE A 188 12.83 -10.55 -21.50
C PHE A 188 13.09 -10.37 -22.99
N THR A 189 12.10 -9.83 -23.69
CA THR A 189 12.19 -9.46 -25.10
C THR A 189 12.00 -7.96 -25.20
N VAL A 190 12.94 -7.25 -25.81
CA VAL A 190 12.87 -5.79 -25.96
C VAL A 190 12.78 -5.49 -27.45
N ALA A 191 11.60 -5.11 -27.92
CA ALA A 191 11.33 -4.85 -29.32
C ALA A 191 10.66 -3.48 -29.49
N ASP A 192 11.21 -2.63 -30.35
CA ASP A 192 10.66 -1.30 -30.68
C ASP A 192 10.38 -0.39 -29.46
N GLY A 193 11.15 -0.54 -28.38
CA GLY A 193 10.96 0.20 -27.13
C GLY A 193 9.88 -0.35 -26.20
N ALA A 194 9.23 -1.46 -26.57
CA ALA A 194 8.34 -2.21 -25.69
C ALA A 194 9.09 -3.39 -25.06
N VAL A 195 8.94 -3.54 -23.74
CA VAL A 195 9.46 -4.67 -22.99
C VAL A 195 8.38 -5.73 -22.88
N LYS A 196 8.73 -6.98 -23.16
CA LYS A 196 7.90 -8.15 -22.91
C LYS A 196 8.60 -9.10 -21.95
N VAL A 197 7.81 -9.71 -21.07
CA VAL A 197 8.25 -10.77 -20.17
C VAL A 197 7.54 -12.04 -20.59
N ASP A 198 8.31 -12.96 -21.17
CA ASP A 198 7.84 -14.12 -21.92
C ASP A 198 6.76 -13.75 -22.96
N ALA A 199 5.48 -13.99 -22.64
CA ALA A 199 4.36 -13.68 -23.52
C ALA A 199 3.59 -12.40 -23.12
N ALA A 200 3.90 -11.82 -21.97
CA ALA A 200 3.21 -10.67 -21.41
C ALA A 200 3.89 -9.36 -21.82
N ASN A 201 3.09 -8.33 -22.16
CA ASN A 201 3.62 -7.00 -22.47
C ASN A 201 3.68 -6.17 -21.18
N VAL A 202 4.80 -5.48 -20.97
CA VAL A 202 4.92 -4.53 -19.88
C VAL A 202 4.21 -3.24 -20.28
N VAL A 203 3.10 -2.94 -19.62
CA VAL A 203 2.29 -1.73 -19.84
C VAL A 203 2.89 -0.52 -19.13
N ALA A 204 3.42 -0.74 -17.93
CA ALA A 204 4.16 0.26 -17.18
C ALA A 204 5.36 -0.39 -16.51
N ALA A 205 6.56 0.12 -16.77
CA ALA A 205 7.80 -0.38 -16.20
C ALA A 205 8.38 0.63 -15.20
N ASP A 206 9.35 0.19 -14.40
CA ASP A 206 10.15 1.04 -13.49
C ASP A 206 9.33 1.75 -12.40
N VAL A 207 8.30 1.08 -11.89
CA VAL A 207 7.56 1.58 -10.74
C VAL A 207 8.38 1.30 -9.49
N GLU A 208 9.01 2.32 -8.91
CA GLU A 208 9.86 2.15 -7.73
C GLU A 208 9.01 1.90 -6.47
N ALA A 209 9.41 0.89 -5.71
CA ALA A 209 8.85 0.56 -4.40
C ALA A 209 9.99 0.50 -3.36
N SER A 210 9.69 0.66 -2.07
CA SER A 210 10.73 0.68 -1.02
C SER A 210 11.64 -0.54 -1.01
N ASN A 211 11.09 -1.70 -1.38
CA ASN A 211 11.79 -2.98 -1.37
C ASN A 211 12.04 -3.54 -2.78
N GLY A 212 11.87 -2.75 -3.83
CA GLY A 212 12.03 -3.27 -5.18
C GLY A 212 11.55 -2.39 -6.33
N VAL A 213 11.24 -3.04 -7.45
CA VAL A 213 10.67 -2.45 -8.65
C VAL A 213 9.46 -3.27 -9.07
N ILE A 214 8.40 -2.59 -9.50
CA ILE A 214 7.21 -3.21 -10.06
C ILE A 214 7.17 -2.94 -11.56
N HIS A 215 6.88 -4.00 -12.32
CA HIS A 215 6.58 -3.92 -13.74
C HIS A 215 5.15 -4.40 -13.96
N VAL A 216 4.29 -3.50 -14.40
CA VAL A 216 2.89 -3.78 -14.69
C VAL A 216 2.78 -4.49 -16.03
N ILE A 217 2.13 -5.65 -16.04
CA ILE A 217 1.94 -6.46 -17.25
C ILE A 217 0.46 -6.64 -17.61
N ASP A 218 0.19 -6.84 -18.90
CA ASP A 218 -1.16 -7.05 -19.45
C ASP A 218 -1.60 -8.52 -19.51
N ALA A 219 -0.74 -9.46 -19.16
CA ALA A 219 -1.04 -10.89 -19.13
C ALA A 219 -0.34 -11.56 -17.94
N VAL A 220 -0.96 -12.60 -17.38
CA VAL A 220 -0.36 -13.39 -16.29
C VAL A 220 0.69 -14.35 -16.87
N ILE A 221 1.91 -14.36 -16.30
CA ILE A 221 2.95 -15.30 -16.70
C ILE A 221 2.84 -16.61 -15.90
N LEU A 222 2.88 -17.74 -16.60
CA LEU A 222 2.75 -19.06 -16.00
C LEU A 222 4.10 -19.78 -16.11
N PRO A 223 4.57 -20.43 -15.03
CA PRO A 223 5.82 -21.18 -15.09
C PRO A 223 5.69 -22.35 -16.08
N PRO A 224 6.77 -22.72 -16.78
CA PRO A 224 6.78 -23.89 -17.65
C PRO A 224 6.53 -25.17 -16.83
N GLN A 225 5.66 -26.05 -17.34
CA GLN A 225 5.36 -27.36 -16.74
C GLN A 225 6.41 -28.42 -17.06
#